data_AF-A0A1X2A779-F1
#
_entry.id   AF-A0A1X2A779-F1
#
_cell.length_a   1.000
_cell.length_b   1.000
_cell.length_c   1.000
_cell.angle_alpha   90.00
_cell.angle_beta   90.00
_cell.angle_gamma   90.00
#
_symmetry.space_group_name_H-M   'P 1'
#
loop_
_entity.id
_entity.type
_entity.pdbx_description
1 polymer ?
#
loop_
_entity_poly.entity_id
_entity_poly.type
_entity_poly.pdbx_seq_one_letter_code
_entity_poly.pdbx_strand_id
1 'polypeptide(L)'
;MTMIGHLRRPPRRLSAPPPPEPAYTQDEKRQRRRQGLVITYGADFDLAAEVAALIEPLAPPVSALRDPLQSRRRVEQLADSVQELLSAVVGMLAESRLDAAAHDRTAQAVRDLAQRPREPQITDEMLTSGRWAAVLVKHVAPHGGDLAKLLGRALPPCHPNLHGHPSASERLEAALRELDLEARSLGRFVPALARHQALPTPEESAAARKARDERERTERTLAKMKRRTAQ
;
A
#
# COMPACT_ATOMS: atom_id res chain seq x y z
N MET A 1 -71.98 -13.73 31.25
CA MET A 1 -71.62 -12.29 31.25
C MET A 1 -70.10 -12.21 31.19
N THR A 2 -69.54 -12.21 29.98
CA THR A 2 -68.11 -12.45 29.74
C THR A 2 -67.47 -11.17 29.24
N MET A 3 -66.59 -10.57 30.05
CA MET A 3 -65.89 -9.32 29.75
C MET A 3 -64.74 -9.59 28.78
N ILE A 4 -64.87 -9.12 27.54
CA ILE A 4 -63.78 -9.07 26.56
C ILE A 4 -62.87 -7.90 26.94
N GLY A 5 -61.77 -8.21 27.63
CA GLY A 5 -60.70 -7.26 27.90
C GLY A 5 -59.96 -6.92 26.61
N HIS A 6 -60.18 -5.72 26.09
CA HIS A 6 -59.41 -5.17 24.98
C HIS A 6 -57.94 -4.99 25.40
N LEU A 7 -57.08 -5.91 24.98
CA LEU A 7 -55.62 -5.75 25.06
C LEU A 7 -55.22 -4.54 24.21
N ARG A 8 -54.99 -3.40 24.88
CA ARG A 8 -54.37 -2.22 24.27
C ARG A 8 -52.97 -2.61 23.79
N ARG A 9 -52.79 -2.70 22.47
CA ARG A 9 -51.46 -2.79 21.85
C ARG A 9 -50.61 -1.61 22.33
N PRO A 10 -49.39 -1.82 22.84
CA PRO A 10 -48.49 -0.73 23.19
C PRO A 10 -48.18 0.09 21.93
N PRO A 11 -48.00 1.42 22.05
CA PRO A 11 -47.62 2.24 20.92
C PRO A 11 -46.32 1.73 20.33
N ARG A 12 -46.35 1.47 19.01
CA ARG A 12 -45.19 1.13 18.19
C ARG A 12 -44.18 2.26 18.41
N ARG A 13 -43.08 1.99 19.13
CA ARG A 13 -41.96 2.95 19.22
C ARG A 13 -41.57 3.25 17.78
N LEU A 14 -41.77 4.49 17.34
CA LEU A 14 -41.17 5.00 16.13
C LEU A 14 -39.66 4.88 16.39
N SER A 15 -39.00 3.91 15.74
CA SER A 15 -37.55 3.77 15.84
C SER A 15 -36.95 5.12 15.50
N ALA A 16 -36.17 5.69 16.42
CA ALA A 16 -35.40 6.88 16.13
C ALA A 16 -34.57 6.60 14.86
N PRO A 17 -34.44 7.58 13.94
CA PRO A 17 -33.57 7.41 12.80
C PRO A 17 -32.17 7.01 13.30
N PRO A 18 -31.50 6.07 12.63
CA PRO A 18 -30.16 5.68 13.03
C PRO A 18 -29.27 6.92 13.09
N PRO A 19 -28.35 6.99 14.07
CA PRO A 19 -27.42 8.12 14.16
C PRO A 19 -26.66 8.28 12.84
N PRO A 20 -26.37 9.53 12.41
CA PRO A 20 -25.63 9.76 11.19
C PRO A 20 -24.28 9.05 11.28
N GLU A 21 -23.90 8.37 10.21
CA GLU A 21 -22.61 7.70 10.15
C GLU A 21 -21.48 8.76 10.24
N PRO A 22 -20.44 8.51 11.05
CA PRO A 22 -19.32 9.44 11.16
C PRO A 22 -18.61 9.55 9.81
N ALA A 23 -18.47 10.78 9.31
CA ALA A 23 -17.71 11.08 8.09
C ALA A 23 -16.21 11.05 8.42
N TYR A 24 -15.49 10.13 7.80
CA TYR A 24 -14.04 10.00 7.93
C TYR A 24 -13.32 10.63 6.74
N THR A 25 -12.24 11.33 7.01
CA THR A 25 -11.27 11.77 6.00
C THR A 25 -10.60 10.56 5.34
N GLN A 26 -9.98 10.77 4.17
CA GLN A 26 -9.29 9.70 3.45
C GLN A 26 -8.13 9.09 4.27
N ASP A 27 -7.38 9.91 5.01
CA ASP A 27 -6.31 9.43 5.89
C ASP A 27 -6.85 8.57 7.05
N GLU A 28 -7.97 8.96 7.65
CA GLU A 28 -8.65 8.16 8.67
C GLU A 28 -9.17 6.85 8.10
N LYS A 29 -9.79 6.87 6.91
CA LYS A 29 -10.22 5.66 6.19
C LYS A 29 -9.03 4.73 5.95
N ARG A 30 -7.88 5.25 5.48
CA ARG A 30 -6.64 4.48 5.32
C ARG A 30 -6.19 3.83 6.63
N GLN A 31 -6.17 4.58 7.73
CA GLN A 31 -5.75 4.05 9.02
C GLN A 31 -6.70 2.96 9.54
N ARG A 32 -8.01 3.13 9.34
CA ARG A 32 -9.03 2.13 9.68
C ARG A 32 -8.89 0.86 8.83
N ARG A 33 -8.70 0.98 7.51
CA ARG A 33 -8.40 -0.15 6.61
C ARG A 33 -7.23 -0.97 7.14
N ARG A 34 -6.16 -0.27 7.53
CA ARG A 34 -4.93 -0.84 8.09
C ARG A 34 -5.11 -1.55 9.43
N GLN A 35 -6.16 -1.19 10.19
CA GLN A 35 -6.59 -1.83 11.42
C GLN A 35 -7.62 -2.94 11.19
N GLY A 36 -8.01 -3.21 9.94
CA GLY A 36 -9.03 -4.19 9.58
C GLY A 36 -10.46 -3.74 9.86
N LEU A 37 -10.66 -2.46 10.16
CA LEU A 37 -11.99 -1.91 10.41
C LEU A 37 -12.73 -1.67 9.09
N VAL A 38 -14.04 -1.92 9.09
CA VAL A 38 -14.90 -1.67 7.94
C VAL A 38 -14.95 -0.17 7.64
N ILE A 39 -14.85 0.15 6.36
CA ILE A 39 -14.91 1.51 5.82
C ILE A 39 -15.70 1.53 4.51
N THR A 40 -16.14 2.71 4.10
CA THR A 40 -16.79 2.91 2.81
C THR A 40 -16.18 4.12 2.11
N TYR A 41 -15.84 3.96 0.84
CA TYR A 41 -15.33 5.01 -0.03
C TYR A 41 -16.46 5.61 -0.85
N GLY A 42 -16.46 6.93 -0.99
CA GLY A 42 -17.46 7.68 -1.73
C GLY A 42 -16.85 8.57 -2.81
N ALA A 43 -17.62 9.57 -3.23
CA ALA A 43 -17.21 10.53 -4.26
C ALA A 43 -16.02 11.41 -3.88
N ASP A 44 -15.66 11.44 -2.60
CA ASP A 44 -14.54 12.19 -2.02
C ASP A 44 -13.19 11.48 -2.17
N PHE A 45 -13.17 10.23 -2.66
CA PHE A 45 -11.95 9.43 -2.75
C PHE A 45 -11.03 9.89 -3.88
N ASP A 46 -9.76 10.17 -3.54
CA ASP A 46 -8.70 10.47 -4.49
C ASP A 46 -7.69 9.31 -4.56
N LEU A 47 -7.72 8.58 -5.68
CA LEU A 47 -6.83 7.44 -5.93
C LEU A 47 -5.35 7.84 -5.98
N ALA A 48 -5.02 8.98 -6.59
CA ALA A 48 -3.65 9.42 -6.73
C ALA A 48 -3.08 9.82 -5.37
N ALA A 49 -3.84 10.58 -4.58
CA ALA A 49 -3.47 10.92 -3.22
C ALA A 49 -3.33 9.69 -2.33
N GLU A 50 -4.20 8.68 -2.51
CA GLU A 50 -4.11 7.42 -1.75
C GLU A 50 -2.81 6.67 -2.05
N VAL A 51 -2.49 6.47 -3.33
CA VAL A 51 -1.27 5.78 -3.74
C VAL A 51 -0.02 6.58 -3.35
N ALA A 52 -0.05 7.91 -3.48
CA ALA A 52 1.04 8.78 -3.05
C ALA A 52 1.34 8.63 -1.57
N ALA A 53 0.32 8.70 -0.71
CA ALA A 53 0.48 8.56 0.73
C ALA A 53 1.00 7.19 1.18
N LEU A 54 0.83 6.14 0.36
CA LEU A 54 1.38 4.81 0.63
C LEU A 54 2.84 4.68 0.19
N ILE A 55 3.20 5.27 -0.95
CA ILE A 55 4.44 4.96 -1.66
C ILE A 55 5.51 6.05 -1.47
N GLU A 56 5.14 7.33 -1.49
CA GLU A 56 6.10 8.44 -1.37
C GLU A 56 6.97 8.36 -0.11
N PRO A 57 6.45 7.99 1.08
CA PRO A 57 7.30 7.84 2.26
C PRO A 57 8.39 6.76 2.14
N LEU A 58 8.26 5.83 1.20
CA LEU A 58 9.19 4.71 0.99
C LEU A 58 10.34 5.07 0.06
N ALA A 59 10.18 6.06 -0.82
CA ALA A 59 11.19 6.42 -1.81
C ALA A 59 12.48 7.00 -1.20
N PRO A 60 12.44 7.99 -0.27
CA PRO A 60 13.66 8.54 0.30
C PRO A 60 14.51 7.49 1.04
N PRO A 61 13.96 6.63 1.91
CA PRO A 61 14.74 5.57 2.55
C PRO A 61 15.40 4.59 1.57
N VAL A 62 14.73 4.25 0.46
CA VAL A 62 15.30 3.40 -0.60
C VAL A 62 16.49 4.10 -1.26
N SER A 63 16.33 5.37 -1.65
CA SER A 63 17.39 6.14 -2.30
C SER A 63 18.60 6.39 -1.39
N ALA A 64 18.40 6.38 -0.07
CA ALA A 64 19.44 6.58 0.93
C ALA A 64 20.26 5.32 1.25
N LEU A 65 19.92 4.16 0.69
CA LEU A 65 20.70 2.93 0.85
C LEU A 65 22.09 3.09 0.21
N ARG A 66 23.10 2.43 0.78
CA ARG A 66 24.47 2.35 0.19
C ARG A 66 24.41 1.72 -1.21
N ASP A 67 23.54 0.73 -1.36
CA ASP A 67 23.23 0.09 -2.63
C ASP A 67 21.70 -0.05 -2.80
N PRO A 68 21.05 0.93 -3.46
CA PRO A 68 19.60 0.90 -3.70
C PRO A 68 19.15 -0.23 -4.62
N LEU A 69 20.03 -0.77 -5.48
CA LEU A 69 19.64 -1.79 -6.48
C LEU A 69 19.25 -3.11 -5.83
N GLN A 70 19.75 -3.41 -4.63
CA GLN A 70 19.30 -4.55 -3.84
C GLN A 70 17.82 -4.50 -3.43
N SER A 71 17.19 -3.32 -3.50
CA SER A 71 15.75 -3.16 -3.25
C SER A 71 14.89 -3.36 -4.52
N ARG A 72 15.49 -3.50 -5.71
CA ARG A 72 14.80 -3.58 -7.01
C ARG A 72 13.60 -4.52 -6.99
N ARG A 73 13.83 -5.79 -6.63
CA ARG A 73 12.76 -6.80 -6.62
C ARG A 73 11.57 -6.41 -5.74
N ARG A 74 11.82 -5.72 -4.62
CA ARG A 74 10.75 -5.28 -3.71
C ARG A 74 10.00 -4.07 -4.24
N VAL A 75 10.70 -3.16 -4.91
CA VAL A 75 10.06 -2.02 -5.60
C VAL A 75 9.24 -2.49 -6.79
N GLU A 76 9.73 -3.48 -7.56
CA GLU A 76 8.98 -4.12 -8.66
C GLU A 76 7.72 -4.82 -8.13
N GLN A 77 7.80 -5.58 -7.03
CA GLN A 77 6.61 -6.17 -6.38
C GLN A 77 5.56 -5.13 -5.94
N LEU A 78 6.02 -3.97 -5.46
CA LEU A 78 5.13 -2.87 -5.12
C LEU A 78 4.50 -2.26 -6.39
N ALA A 79 5.25 -2.15 -7.49
CA ALA A 79 4.75 -1.69 -8.77
C ALA A 79 3.71 -2.65 -9.37
N ASP A 80 3.95 -3.96 -9.29
CA ASP A 80 2.98 -4.99 -9.66
C ASP A 80 1.67 -4.83 -8.87
N SER A 81 1.76 -4.55 -7.56
CA SER A 81 0.57 -4.33 -6.73
C SER A 81 -0.19 -3.06 -7.09
N VAL A 82 0.50 -1.99 -7.49
CA VAL A 82 -0.15 -0.78 -8.05
C VAL A 82 -0.84 -1.11 -9.37
N GLN A 83 -0.21 -1.94 -10.21
CA GLN A 83 -0.77 -2.37 -11.48
C GLN A 83 -2.01 -3.25 -11.29
N GLU A 84 -2.03 -4.15 -10.30
CA GLU A 84 -3.20 -4.96 -9.96
C GLU A 84 -4.34 -4.12 -9.37
N LEU A 85 -4.02 -3.13 -8.51
CA LEU A 85 -5.01 -2.12 -8.07
C LEU A 85 -5.63 -1.41 -9.29
N LEU A 86 -4.79 -0.97 -10.23
CA LEU A 86 -5.25 -0.26 -11.41
C LEU A 86 -6.10 -1.16 -12.33
N SER A 87 -5.70 -2.42 -12.50
CA SER A 87 -6.47 -3.45 -13.22
C SER A 87 -7.87 -3.62 -12.61
N ALA A 88 -7.97 -3.70 -11.28
CA ALA A 88 -9.25 -3.77 -10.57
C ALA A 88 -10.10 -2.51 -10.80
N VAL A 89 -9.50 -1.32 -10.75
CA VAL A 89 -10.17 -0.05 -11.02
C VAL A 89 -10.70 0.02 -12.45
N VAL A 90 -9.88 -0.29 -13.44
CA VAL A 90 -10.28 -0.28 -14.86
C VAL A 90 -11.39 -1.31 -15.13
N GLY A 91 -11.32 -2.49 -14.51
CA GLY A 91 -12.38 -3.49 -14.56
C GLY A 91 -13.71 -2.96 -14.00
N MET A 92 -13.69 -2.34 -12.82
CA MET A 92 -14.88 -1.69 -12.23
C MET A 92 -15.45 -0.60 -13.14
N LEU A 93 -14.58 0.25 -13.72
CA LEU A 93 -15.00 1.30 -14.64
C LEU A 93 -15.65 0.73 -15.90
N ALA A 94 -15.08 -0.32 -16.49
CA ALA A 94 -15.62 -0.99 -17.65
C ALA A 94 -17.01 -1.61 -17.36
N GLU A 95 -17.13 -2.35 -16.26
CA GLU A 95 -18.40 -2.93 -15.80
C GLU A 95 -19.48 -1.88 -15.56
N SER A 96 -19.10 -0.70 -15.07
CA SER A 96 -20.03 0.38 -14.74
C SER A 96 -20.65 1.09 -15.95
N ARG A 97 -20.22 0.71 -17.16
CA ARG A 97 -20.76 1.18 -18.45
C ARG A 97 -21.76 0.19 -19.05
N LEU A 98 -21.88 -1.00 -18.46
CA LEU A 98 -22.87 -2.00 -18.88
C LEU A 98 -24.26 -1.62 -18.35
N ASP A 99 -25.29 -1.93 -19.13
CA ASP A 99 -26.65 -1.95 -18.61
C ASP A 99 -26.85 -3.14 -17.65
N ALA A 100 -27.91 -3.10 -16.83
CA ALA A 100 -28.16 -4.12 -15.81
C ALA A 100 -28.30 -5.54 -16.39
N ALA A 101 -28.93 -5.68 -17.56
CA ALA A 101 -29.15 -6.99 -18.18
C ALA A 101 -27.84 -7.56 -18.75
N ALA A 102 -26.97 -6.72 -19.30
CA ALA A 102 -25.65 -7.08 -19.79
C ALA A 102 -24.68 -7.36 -18.64
N HIS A 103 -24.79 -6.63 -17.53
CA HIS A 103 -23.94 -6.78 -16.36
C HIS A 103 -23.98 -8.22 -15.83
N ASP A 104 -25.17 -8.78 -15.57
CA ASP A 104 -25.35 -10.14 -15.04
C ASP A 104 -24.77 -11.23 -15.95
N ARG A 105 -24.75 -10.99 -17.27
CA ARG A 105 -24.29 -11.99 -18.26
C ARG A 105 -22.82 -11.85 -18.64
N THR A 106 -22.25 -10.64 -18.57
CA THR A 106 -20.98 -10.32 -19.24
C THR A 106 -19.98 -9.55 -18.40
N ALA A 107 -20.31 -9.16 -17.16
CA ALA A 107 -19.42 -8.34 -16.32
C ALA A 107 -18.02 -8.96 -16.15
N GLN A 108 -17.93 -10.28 -15.95
CA GLN A 108 -16.64 -10.96 -15.82
C GLN A 108 -15.84 -10.92 -17.12
N ALA A 109 -16.47 -11.19 -18.27
CA ALA A 109 -15.80 -11.13 -19.57
C ALA A 109 -15.35 -9.70 -19.91
N VAL A 110 -16.15 -8.69 -19.58
CA VAL A 110 -15.81 -7.27 -19.78
C VAL A 110 -14.64 -6.87 -18.90
N ARG A 111 -14.58 -7.36 -17.65
CA ARG A 111 -13.42 -7.16 -16.77
C ARG A 111 -12.16 -7.78 -17.35
N ASP A 112 -12.26 -9.02 -17.84
CA ASP A 112 -11.10 -9.75 -18.37
C ASP A 112 -10.58 -9.13 -19.69
N LEU A 113 -11.49 -8.58 -20.50
CA LEU A 113 -11.18 -7.87 -21.74
C LEU A 113 -10.84 -6.40 -21.54
N ALA A 114 -11.00 -5.86 -20.33
CA ALA A 114 -10.70 -4.47 -20.05
C ALA A 114 -9.21 -4.23 -20.32
N GLN A 115 -8.91 -3.25 -21.17
CA GLN A 115 -7.55 -2.99 -21.59
C GLN A 115 -6.69 -2.63 -20.36
N ARG A 116 -5.79 -3.54 -19.99
CA ARG A 116 -4.84 -3.31 -18.91
C ARG A 116 -3.90 -2.17 -19.31
N PRO A 117 -3.76 -1.12 -18.49
CA PRO A 117 -2.77 -0.08 -18.73
C PRO A 117 -1.37 -0.69 -18.83
N ARG A 118 -0.53 -0.15 -19.71
CA ARG A 118 0.85 -0.63 -19.85
C ARG A 118 1.61 -0.35 -18.55
N GLU A 119 2.26 -1.37 -18.02
CA GLU A 119 3.01 -1.26 -16.78
C GLU A 119 4.17 -0.25 -16.90
N PRO A 120 4.37 0.62 -15.89
CA PRO A 120 5.47 1.57 -15.88
C PRO A 120 6.80 0.84 -15.65
N GLN A 121 7.79 1.12 -16.49
CA GLN A 121 9.12 0.54 -16.34
C GLN A 121 9.92 1.30 -15.28
N ILE A 122 10.42 0.59 -14.27
CA ILE A 122 11.25 1.17 -13.20
C ILE A 122 12.74 0.97 -13.55
N THR A 123 13.42 2.09 -13.84
CA THR A 123 14.84 2.10 -14.18
C THR A 123 15.72 2.20 -12.93
N ASP A 124 17.00 1.82 -13.08
CA ASP A 124 18.04 1.92 -12.04
C ASP A 124 18.22 3.37 -11.55
N GLU A 125 18.15 4.32 -12.48
CA GLU A 125 18.17 5.76 -12.17
C GLU A 125 16.96 6.17 -11.32
N MET A 126 15.79 5.62 -11.60
CA MET A 126 14.60 5.90 -10.80
C MET A 126 14.73 5.33 -9.39
N LEU A 127 15.29 4.13 -9.24
CA LEU A 127 15.54 3.52 -7.92
C LEU A 127 16.50 4.36 -7.08
N THR A 128 17.62 4.77 -7.68
CA THR A 128 18.66 5.57 -7.00
C THR A 128 18.19 6.97 -6.67
N SER A 129 17.40 7.62 -7.53
CA SER A 129 16.84 8.96 -7.28
C SER A 129 15.55 8.97 -6.45
N GLY A 130 14.91 7.81 -6.24
CA GLY A 130 13.58 7.72 -5.62
C GLY A 130 12.42 8.15 -6.53
N ARG A 131 12.68 8.52 -7.80
CA ARG A 131 11.65 9.01 -8.74
C ARG A 131 10.59 7.96 -9.11
N TRP A 132 10.85 6.68 -8.85
CA TRP A 132 9.92 5.59 -9.10
C TRP A 132 8.55 5.81 -8.42
N ALA A 133 8.51 6.40 -7.22
CA ALA A 133 7.25 6.68 -6.53
C ALA A 133 6.35 7.64 -7.32
N ALA A 134 6.91 8.75 -7.82
CA ALA A 134 6.17 9.73 -8.61
C ALA A 134 5.68 9.13 -9.95
N VAL A 135 6.43 8.20 -10.54
CA VAL A 135 6.01 7.48 -11.76
C VAL A 135 4.77 6.63 -11.47
N LEU A 136 4.75 5.88 -10.36
CA LEU A 136 3.61 5.05 -9.97
C LEU A 136 2.36 5.90 -9.64
N VAL A 137 2.52 7.02 -8.94
CA VAL A 137 1.41 7.96 -8.66
C VAL A 137 0.85 8.54 -9.96
N LYS A 138 1.73 8.98 -10.87
CA LYS A 138 1.32 9.51 -12.18
C LYS A 138 0.60 8.46 -13.02
N HIS A 139 0.96 7.19 -12.87
CA HIS A 139 0.35 6.07 -13.60
C HIS A 139 -1.13 5.87 -13.24
N VAL A 140 -1.51 6.03 -11.97
CA VAL A 140 -2.89 5.84 -11.51
C VAL A 140 -3.76 7.09 -11.66
N ALA A 141 -3.16 8.28 -11.69
CA ALA A 141 -3.87 9.56 -11.68
C ALA A 141 -4.99 9.73 -12.72
N PRO A 142 -4.85 9.28 -13.99
CA PRO A 142 -5.90 9.44 -15.00
C PRO A 142 -7.24 8.78 -14.63
N HIS A 143 -7.24 7.80 -13.72
CA HIS A 143 -8.42 7.01 -13.38
C HIS A 143 -9.15 7.49 -12.13
N GLY A 144 -8.57 8.43 -11.37
CA GLY A 144 -9.11 8.88 -10.08
C GLY A 144 -10.49 9.53 -10.20
N GLY A 145 -10.69 10.43 -11.16
CA GLY A 145 -11.95 11.16 -11.30
C GLY A 145 -13.14 10.27 -11.69
N ASP A 146 -12.93 9.31 -12.59
CA ASP A 146 -13.99 8.37 -13.00
C ASP A 146 -14.28 7.36 -11.89
N LEU A 147 -13.25 6.92 -11.15
CA LEU A 147 -13.43 6.07 -9.98
C LEU A 147 -14.23 6.79 -8.89
N ALA A 148 -13.91 8.05 -8.57
CA ALA A 148 -14.63 8.84 -7.59
C ALA A 148 -16.12 8.97 -7.96
N LYS A 149 -16.43 9.27 -9.24
CA LYS A 149 -17.82 9.29 -9.73
C LYS A 149 -18.51 7.94 -9.58
N LEU A 150 -17.81 6.84 -9.88
CA LEU A 150 -18.33 5.49 -9.72
C LEU A 150 -18.65 5.19 -8.26
N LEU A 151 -17.76 5.53 -7.33
CA LEU A 151 -17.97 5.34 -5.90
C LEU A 151 -19.12 6.20 -5.38
N GLY A 152 -19.25 7.44 -5.88
CA GLY A 152 -20.36 8.34 -5.52
C GLY A 152 -21.75 7.84 -5.89
N ARG A 153 -21.85 6.96 -6.90
CA ARG A 153 -23.12 6.32 -7.32
C ARG A 153 -23.23 4.86 -6.89
N ALA A 154 -22.20 4.30 -6.28
CA ALA A 154 -22.15 2.89 -5.93
C ALA A 154 -23.12 2.60 -4.79
N LEU A 155 -23.71 1.40 -4.81
CA LEU A 155 -24.50 0.91 -3.70
C LEU A 155 -23.60 0.68 -2.48
N PRO A 156 -24.10 0.95 -1.25
CA PRO A 156 -23.35 0.68 -0.04
C PRO A 156 -23.12 -0.83 0.16
N PRO A 157 -22.15 -1.21 1.00
CA PRO A 157 -21.96 -2.61 1.42
C PRO A 157 -23.26 -3.28 1.87
N CYS A 158 -23.41 -4.58 1.59
CA CYS A 158 -24.59 -5.38 1.95
C CYS A 158 -25.95 -4.89 1.40
N HIS A 159 -25.96 -3.98 0.43
CA HIS A 159 -27.21 -3.52 -0.18
C HIS A 159 -27.94 -4.67 -0.91
N PRO A 160 -29.28 -4.82 -0.78
CA PRO A 160 -30.02 -5.95 -1.37
C PRO A 160 -29.82 -6.14 -2.88
N ASN A 161 -29.71 -5.04 -3.62
CA ASN A 161 -29.51 -5.05 -5.07
C ASN A 161 -28.09 -5.47 -5.52
N LEU A 162 -27.18 -5.78 -4.58
CA LEU A 162 -25.88 -6.37 -4.92
C LEU A 162 -25.96 -7.87 -5.15
N HIS A 163 -27.07 -8.54 -4.81
CA HIS A 163 -27.26 -9.98 -5.03
C HIS A 163 -26.11 -10.86 -4.48
N GLY A 164 -25.48 -10.44 -3.38
CA GLY A 164 -24.34 -11.15 -2.77
C GLY A 164 -22.98 -10.82 -3.37
N HIS A 165 -22.91 -9.98 -4.41
CA HIS A 165 -21.66 -9.45 -4.93
C HIS A 165 -21.09 -8.35 -4.02
N PRO A 166 -19.76 -8.20 -3.94
CA PRO A 166 -19.16 -7.10 -3.21
C PRO A 166 -19.44 -5.76 -3.92
N SER A 167 -19.72 -4.73 -3.14
CA SER A 167 -19.84 -3.36 -3.62
C SER A 167 -18.53 -2.85 -4.24
N ALA A 168 -18.62 -1.77 -5.03
CA ALA A 168 -17.42 -1.12 -5.57
C ALA A 168 -16.45 -0.67 -4.48
N SER A 169 -16.98 -0.19 -3.34
CA SER A 169 -16.17 0.20 -2.19
C SER A 169 -15.44 -1.00 -1.58
N GLU A 170 -16.11 -2.14 -1.39
CA GLU A 170 -15.49 -3.34 -0.83
C GLU A 170 -14.42 -3.92 -1.77
N ARG A 171 -14.68 -3.91 -3.07
CA ARG A 171 -13.70 -4.33 -4.09
C ARG A 171 -12.47 -3.43 -4.10
N LEU A 172 -12.66 -2.11 -4.04
CA LEU A 172 -11.56 -1.16 -3.93
C LEU A 172 -10.79 -1.34 -2.62
N GLU A 173 -11.48 -1.53 -1.50
CA GLU A 173 -10.85 -1.78 -0.20
C GLU A 173 -9.96 -3.02 -0.26
N ALA A 174 -10.45 -4.13 -0.82
CA ALA A 174 -9.67 -5.35 -0.99
C ALA A 174 -8.40 -5.12 -1.80
N ALA A 175 -8.50 -4.43 -2.93
CA ALA A 175 -7.33 -4.10 -3.77
C ALA A 175 -6.32 -3.18 -3.03
N LEU A 176 -6.80 -2.21 -2.26
CA LEU A 176 -5.94 -1.33 -1.46
C LEU A 176 -5.28 -2.05 -0.28
N ARG A 177 -5.90 -3.10 0.26
CA ARG A 177 -5.28 -3.95 1.30
C ARG A 177 -4.07 -4.69 0.77
N GLU A 178 -4.13 -5.23 -0.45
CA GLU A 178 -2.97 -5.86 -1.09
C GLU A 178 -1.82 -4.87 -1.28
N LEU A 179 -2.13 -3.65 -1.74
CA LEU A 179 -1.13 -2.59 -1.85
C LEU A 179 -0.54 -2.19 -0.48
N ASP A 180 -1.36 -2.10 0.57
CA ASP A 180 -0.87 -1.87 1.94
C ASP A 180 0.07 -2.96 2.42
N LEU A 181 -0.18 -4.23 2.07
CA LEU A 181 0.68 -5.36 2.44
C LEU A 181 2.07 -5.21 1.81
N GLU A 182 2.14 -4.93 0.52
CA GLU A 182 3.44 -4.75 -0.15
C GLU A 182 4.15 -3.47 0.27
N ALA A 183 3.43 -2.36 0.48
CA ALA A 183 4.01 -1.13 1.02
C ALA A 183 4.62 -1.36 2.42
N ARG A 184 3.93 -2.10 3.30
CA ARG A 184 4.45 -2.50 4.62
C ARG A 184 5.62 -3.49 4.51
N SER A 185 5.58 -4.38 3.53
CA SER A 185 6.67 -5.33 3.25
C SER A 185 7.95 -4.58 2.90
N LEU A 186 7.89 -3.65 1.95
CA LEU A 186 9.01 -2.79 1.58
C LEU A 186 9.46 -1.91 2.75
N GLY A 187 8.52 -1.29 3.47
CA GLY A 187 8.81 -0.44 4.63
C GLY A 187 9.55 -1.17 5.76
N ARG A 188 9.32 -2.48 5.95
CA ARG A 188 10.09 -3.31 6.89
C ARG A 188 11.43 -3.76 6.32
N PHE A 189 11.48 -4.02 5.01
CA PHE A 189 12.68 -4.49 4.33
C PHE A 189 13.79 -3.43 4.30
N VAL A 190 13.47 -2.17 4.01
CA VAL A 190 14.48 -1.12 3.81
C VAL A 190 15.35 -0.90 5.05
N PRO A 191 14.81 -0.73 6.28
CA PRO A 191 15.64 -0.62 7.48
C PRO A 191 16.47 -1.88 7.79
N ALA A 192 15.95 -3.07 7.45
CA ALA A 192 16.72 -4.31 7.60
C ALA A 192 17.90 -4.37 6.63
N LEU A 193 17.68 -3.99 5.37
CA LEU A 193 18.72 -3.91 4.35
C LEU A 193 19.77 -2.83 4.70
N ALA A 194 19.34 -1.65 5.16
CA ALA A 194 20.24 -0.60 5.58
C ALA A 194 21.18 -1.06 6.71
N ARG A 195 20.66 -1.78 7.71
CA ARG A 195 21.47 -2.38 8.78
C ARG A 195 22.47 -3.40 8.25
N HIS A 196 22.06 -4.21 7.27
CA HIS A 196 22.96 -5.18 6.63
C HIS A 196 24.07 -4.49 5.84
N GLN A 197 23.76 -3.43 5.09
CA GLN A 197 24.73 -2.66 4.31
C GLN A 197 25.69 -1.81 5.16
N ALA A 198 25.33 -1.53 6.42
CA ALA A 198 26.18 -0.86 7.38
C ALA A 198 27.24 -1.80 8.00
N LEU A 199 27.12 -3.12 7.83
CA LEU A 199 28.15 -4.05 8.28
C LEU A 199 29.41 -3.90 7.42
N PRO A 200 30.61 -3.98 8.03
CA PRO A 200 31.86 -3.95 7.27
C PRO A 200 31.88 -5.10 6.27
N THR A 201 32.34 -4.82 5.06
CA THR A 201 32.57 -5.88 4.07
C THR A 201 33.67 -6.83 4.56
N PRO A 202 33.75 -8.07 4.05
CA PRO A 202 34.85 -8.98 4.38
C PRO A 202 36.23 -8.36 4.10
N GLU A 203 36.33 -7.56 3.03
CA GLU A 203 37.55 -6.85 2.66
C GLU A 203 37.88 -5.73 3.65
N GLU A 204 36.91 -4.91 4.03
CA GLU A 204 37.07 -3.87 5.05
C GLU A 204 37.46 -4.51 6.40
N SER A 205 36.86 -5.65 6.74
CA SER A 205 37.18 -6.43 7.94
C SER A 205 38.59 -7.01 7.90
N ALA A 206 39.02 -7.55 6.76
CA ALA A 206 40.36 -8.10 6.56
C ALA A 206 41.42 -7.00 6.61
N ALA A 207 41.15 -5.86 5.99
CA ALA A 207 42.01 -4.67 6.04
C ALA A 207 42.14 -4.15 7.48
N ALA A 208 41.04 -4.08 8.24
CA ALA A 208 41.06 -3.67 9.64
C ALA A 208 41.88 -4.63 10.52
N ARG A 209 41.77 -5.94 10.30
CA ARG A 209 42.61 -6.96 10.99
C ARG A 209 44.09 -6.77 10.65
N LYS A 210 44.41 -6.65 9.36
CA LYS A 210 45.79 -6.42 8.90
C LYS A 210 46.39 -5.15 9.52
N ALA A 211 45.64 -4.05 9.55
CA ALA A 211 46.09 -2.80 10.15
C ALA A 211 46.32 -2.93 11.67
N ARG A 212 45.49 -3.73 12.37
CA ARG A 212 45.68 -4.03 13.79
C ARG A 212 46.96 -4.83 14.03
N ASP A 213 47.17 -5.88 13.26
CA ASP A 213 48.35 -6.74 13.37
C ASP A 213 49.64 -5.96 13.06
N GLU A 214 49.60 -5.06 12.09
CA GLU A 214 50.72 -4.20 11.73
C GLU A 214 51.05 -3.20 12.84
N ARG A 215 50.05 -2.54 13.44
CA ARG A 215 50.23 -1.67 14.61
C ARG A 215 50.88 -2.44 15.76
N GLU A 216 50.39 -3.63 16.07
CA GLU A 216 50.96 -4.45 17.14
C GLU A 216 52.42 -4.84 16.87
N ARG A 217 52.78 -5.15 15.62
CA ARG A 217 54.17 -5.41 15.22
C ARG A 217 55.03 -4.15 15.40
N THR A 218 54.55 -2.99 14.99
CA THR A 218 55.28 -1.72 15.16
C THR A 218 55.49 -1.38 16.63
N GLU A 219 54.49 -1.59 17.49
CA GLU A 219 54.60 -1.37 18.94
C GLU A 219 55.60 -2.32 19.61
N ARG A 220 55.57 -3.61 19.24
CA ARG A 220 56.52 -4.62 19.75
C ARG A 220 57.96 -4.28 19.35
N THR A 221 58.18 -3.82 18.11
CA THR A 221 59.51 -3.43 17.63
C THR A 221 60.01 -2.17 18.33
N LEU A 222 59.16 -1.14 18.49
CA LEU A 222 59.46 0.07 19.27
C LEU A 222 59.79 -0.26 20.74
N ALA A 223 59.03 -1.14 21.38
CA ALA A 223 59.29 -1.57 22.75
C ALA A 223 60.63 -2.31 22.89
N LYS A 224 60.98 -3.17 21.92
CA LYS A 224 62.27 -3.86 21.87
C LYS A 224 63.44 -2.90 21.67
N MET A 225 63.28 -1.88 20.82
CA MET A 225 64.29 -0.84 20.63
C MET A 225 64.51 -0.02 21.91
N LYS A 226 63.43 0.45 22.55
CA LYS A 226 63.50 1.20 23.82
C LYS A 226 64.23 0.42 24.93
N ARG A 227 64.01 -0.89 25.03
CA ARG A 227 64.71 -1.75 26.00
C ARG A 227 66.20 -1.90 25.74
N ARG A 228 66.65 -1.87 24.46
CA ARG A 228 68.08 -1.98 24.12
C ARG A 228 68.86 -0.69 24.37
N THR A 229 68.20 0.47 24.33
CA THR A 229 68.82 1.78 24.62
C THR A 229 68.89 2.14 26.10
N ALA A 230 68.29 1.35 26.99
CA ALA A 230 68.27 1.59 28.44
C ALA A 230 69.30 0.72 29.22
N GLN A 231 70.08 -0.10 28.51
CA GLN A 231 71.23 -0.85 29.02
C GLN A 231 72.52 -0.16 28.55
#